data_AF-A0A1D3JE77-F1
#
_entry.id   AF-A0A1D3JE77-F1
#
_cell.length_a   1.000
_cell.length_b   1.000
_cell.length_c   1.000
_cell.angle_alpha   90.00
_cell.angle_beta   90.00
_cell.angle_gamma   90.00
#
_symmetry.space_group_name_H-M   'P 1'
#
loop_
_entity.id
_entity.type
_entity.pdbx_description
1 polymer ?
#
loop_
_entity_poly.entity_id
_entity_poly.type
_entity_poly.pdbx_seq_one_letter_code
_entity_poly.pdbx_strand_id
1 'polypeptide(L)'
;MTPITEEEYYNMAGDYLPYKGMLDTYANSPYSFYKTYCDDVISTKLNKNSGYMKPCLALLKYSYTAKDEDSISHITIPCNYLNIWLKDQIKIIPGYIFDVLEFYNTLNSHNLSKSIVNGLCNGKISNIDDSFFNNFQILLTLYDNLNKYRNSLLDNDLSKCKYLDICADSYEEQVKGCNSNNPSPFCNELKKFKEQYNREMGLEHDCKELKKKILLFPGEVHTEGQLERRDEETPAPRRDRLREEGASEPNSIHYSVIIPVSIIPLLSFLFLIFYK
;
A
#
# COMPACT_ATOMS: atom_id res chain seq x y z
N MET A 1 4.26 -25.86 -7.32
CA MET A 1 4.35 -24.61 -6.54
C MET A 1 2.92 -24.17 -6.23
N THR A 2 2.64 -23.79 -4.99
CA THR A 2 1.27 -23.48 -4.55
C THR A 2 0.83 -22.12 -5.12
N PRO A 3 -0.40 -21.98 -5.63
CA PRO A 3 -0.97 -20.68 -5.98
C PRO A 3 -0.92 -19.74 -4.77
N ILE A 4 -0.76 -18.43 -5.02
CA ILE A 4 -0.91 -17.40 -3.99
C ILE A 4 -2.29 -17.56 -3.36
N THR A 5 -2.36 -17.58 -2.03
CA THR A 5 -3.67 -17.66 -1.35
C THR A 5 -4.40 -16.32 -1.44
N GLU A 6 -5.73 -16.34 -1.35
CA GLU A 6 -6.52 -15.11 -1.34
C GLU A 6 -6.11 -14.17 -0.17
N GLU A 7 -5.71 -14.75 0.97
CA GLU A 7 -5.18 -13.99 2.11
C GLU A 7 -3.86 -13.30 1.79
N GLU A 8 -2.88 -14.04 1.26
CA GLU A 8 -1.62 -13.44 0.81
C GLU A 8 -1.84 -12.35 -0.24
N TYR A 9 -2.86 -12.53 -1.10
CA TYR A 9 -3.23 -11.58 -2.13
C TYR A 9 -3.70 -10.24 -1.57
N TYR A 10 -4.58 -10.24 -0.56
CA TYR A 10 -5.09 -8.99 0.02
C TYR A 10 -4.09 -8.32 0.97
N ASN A 11 -3.28 -9.10 1.71
CA ASN A 11 -2.24 -8.57 2.60
C ASN A 11 -1.22 -7.67 1.85
N MET A 12 -1.08 -7.89 0.55
CA MET A 12 -0.20 -7.12 -0.34
C MET A 12 -0.68 -5.69 -0.62
N ALA A 13 -1.95 -5.36 -0.38
CA ALA A 13 -2.53 -4.08 -0.79
C ALA A 13 -1.84 -2.86 -0.13
N GLY A 14 -1.48 -2.98 1.16
CA GLY A 14 -0.85 -1.89 1.93
C GLY A 14 0.52 -1.47 1.40
N ASP A 15 1.26 -2.40 0.80
CA ASP A 15 2.65 -2.19 0.35
C ASP A 15 2.79 -2.11 -1.18
N TYR A 16 1.69 -2.19 -1.94
CA TYR A 16 1.73 -2.29 -3.40
C TYR A 16 2.12 -0.98 -4.11
N LEU A 17 1.74 0.18 -3.56
CA LEU A 17 1.84 1.48 -4.25
C LEU A 17 3.26 1.86 -4.72
N PRO A 18 4.34 1.68 -3.93
CA PRO A 18 5.70 1.97 -4.39
C PRO A 18 6.08 1.15 -5.64
N TYR A 19 5.74 -0.14 -5.66
CA TYR A 19 6.02 -1.02 -6.79
C TYR A 19 5.19 -0.66 -8.02
N LYS A 20 3.92 -0.28 -7.83
CA LYS A 20 3.09 0.27 -8.90
C LYS A 20 3.74 1.50 -9.53
N GLY A 21 4.23 2.45 -8.71
CA GLY A 21 4.90 3.66 -9.20
C GLY A 21 6.16 3.36 -10.04
N MET A 22 6.94 2.36 -9.64
CA MET A 22 8.10 1.91 -10.41
C MET A 22 7.70 1.31 -11.78
N LEU A 23 6.70 0.44 -11.80
CA LEU A 23 6.20 -0.16 -13.04
C LEU A 23 5.57 0.88 -13.96
N ASP A 24 4.82 1.84 -13.42
CA ASP A 24 4.28 2.98 -14.16
C ASP A 24 5.40 3.82 -14.77
N THR A 25 6.52 4.00 -14.06
CA THR A 25 7.71 4.70 -14.59
C THR A 25 8.31 3.94 -15.78
N TYR A 26 8.44 2.62 -15.68
CA TYR A 26 8.91 1.81 -16.80
C TYR A 26 7.97 1.87 -18.00
N ALA A 27 6.65 1.80 -17.75
CA ALA A 27 5.61 1.85 -18.77
C ALA A 27 5.59 3.17 -19.57
N ASN A 28 5.89 4.30 -18.92
CA ASN A 28 5.77 5.64 -19.50
C ASN A 28 7.07 6.22 -20.08
N SER A 29 8.16 5.45 -20.16
CA SER A 29 9.43 5.91 -20.71
C SER A 29 9.66 5.36 -22.15
N PRO A 30 9.22 6.05 -23.22
CA PRO A 30 9.20 5.45 -24.56
C PRO A 30 10.58 5.39 -25.26
N TYR A 31 11.61 6.06 -24.74
CA TYR A 31 12.92 6.17 -25.39
C TYR A 31 13.83 5.00 -25.02
N SER A 32 13.65 3.86 -25.71
CA SER A 32 14.52 2.69 -25.53
C SER A 32 14.34 1.68 -26.67
N PHE A 33 15.34 0.81 -26.86
CA PHE A 33 15.26 -0.32 -27.80
C PHE A 33 14.08 -1.28 -27.48
N TYR A 34 13.58 -1.29 -26.24
CA TYR A 34 12.39 -2.04 -25.85
C TYR A 34 11.14 -1.61 -26.64
N LYS A 35 11.05 -0.33 -27.07
CA LYS A 35 9.93 0.14 -27.90
C LYS A 35 9.90 -0.62 -29.23
N THR A 36 11.05 -0.74 -29.90
CA THR A 36 11.15 -1.49 -31.15
C THR A 36 10.72 -2.95 -30.97
N TYR A 37 11.09 -3.57 -29.85
CA TYR A 37 10.70 -4.96 -29.57
C TYR A 37 9.20 -5.07 -29.29
N CYS A 38 8.63 -4.11 -28.55
CA CYS A 38 7.20 -4.05 -28.31
C CYS A 38 6.41 -3.80 -29.59
N ASP A 39 6.83 -2.87 -30.45
CA ASP A 39 6.20 -2.63 -31.75
C ASP A 39 6.15 -3.92 -32.59
N ASP A 40 7.25 -4.68 -32.63
CA ASP A 40 7.33 -5.93 -33.37
C ASP A 40 6.41 -7.02 -32.78
N VAL A 41 6.48 -7.28 -31.47
CA VAL A 41 5.60 -8.24 -30.78
C VAL A 41 4.14 -7.86 -30.96
N ILE A 42 3.80 -6.59 -30.81
CA ILE A 42 2.41 -6.12 -30.93
C ILE A 42 1.90 -6.33 -32.36
N SER A 43 2.73 -6.00 -33.36
CA SER A 43 2.35 -6.11 -34.75
C SER A 43 2.19 -7.56 -35.23
N THR A 44 2.97 -8.49 -34.65
CA THR A 44 3.05 -9.88 -35.10
C THR A 44 2.26 -10.87 -34.23
N LYS A 45 2.06 -10.59 -32.95
CA LYS A 45 1.46 -11.53 -31.97
C LYS A 45 0.32 -10.97 -31.14
N LEU A 46 0.21 -9.64 -30.95
CA LEU A 46 -0.84 -9.04 -30.11
C LEU A 46 -1.89 -8.28 -30.93
N ASN A 47 -2.25 -8.81 -32.10
CA ASN A 47 -3.31 -8.29 -32.99
C ASN A 47 -3.18 -6.80 -33.33
N LYS A 48 -1.96 -6.26 -33.37
CA LYS A 48 -1.72 -4.83 -33.65
C LYS A 48 -2.44 -3.89 -32.67
N ASN A 49 -2.81 -4.36 -31.48
CA ASN A 49 -3.48 -3.55 -30.47
C ASN A 49 -2.44 -2.74 -29.68
N SER A 50 -2.37 -1.43 -29.95
CA SER A 50 -1.42 -0.51 -29.31
C SER A 50 -1.62 -0.37 -27.79
N GLY A 51 -2.75 -0.83 -27.23
CA GLY A 51 -2.99 -0.87 -25.79
C GLY A 51 -1.95 -1.70 -25.03
N TYR A 52 -1.35 -2.71 -25.68
CA TYR A 52 -0.31 -3.54 -25.08
C TYR A 52 1.06 -2.86 -24.97
N MET A 53 1.24 -1.65 -25.51
CA MET A 53 2.53 -0.95 -25.51
C MET A 53 3.05 -0.71 -24.09
N LYS A 54 2.21 -0.17 -23.20
CA LYS A 54 2.58 0.12 -21.81
C LYS A 54 2.99 -1.13 -21.02
N PRO A 55 2.16 -2.20 -20.94
CA PRO A 55 2.57 -3.39 -20.23
C PRO A 55 3.78 -4.08 -20.86
N CYS A 56 3.96 -3.99 -22.18
CA CYS A 56 5.15 -4.53 -22.84
C CYS A 56 6.43 -3.78 -22.43
N LEU A 57 6.41 -2.44 -22.51
CA LEU A 57 7.56 -1.62 -22.12
C LEU A 57 7.95 -1.86 -20.66
N ALA A 58 6.96 -1.89 -19.77
CA ALA A 58 7.21 -2.14 -18.35
C ALA A 58 7.84 -3.51 -18.12
N LEU A 59 7.28 -4.56 -18.73
CA LEU A 59 7.78 -5.92 -18.54
C LEU A 59 9.20 -6.07 -19.07
N LEU A 60 9.51 -5.58 -20.28
CA LEU A 60 10.85 -5.72 -20.86
C LEU A 60 11.91 -4.97 -20.06
N LYS A 61 11.61 -3.75 -19.63
CA LYS A 61 12.53 -2.95 -18.82
C LYS A 61 12.77 -3.57 -17.46
N TYR A 62 11.69 -3.91 -16.76
CA TYR A 62 11.82 -4.56 -15.46
C TYR A 62 12.61 -5.87 -15.58
N SER A 63 12.30 -6.69 -16.58
CA SER A 63 13.00 -7.95 -16.81
C SER A 63 14.49 -7.77 -17.06
N TYR A 64 14.87 -6.71 -17.78
CA TYR A 64 16.26 -6.37 -18.00
C TYR A 64 16.93 -5.91 -16.69
N THR A 65 16.32 -4.96 -15.96
CA THR A 65 16.88 -4.44 -14.71
C THR A 65 16.97 -5.51 -13.62
N ALA A 66 16.02 -6.45 -13.58
CA ALA A 66 16.03 -7.53 -12.60
C ALA A 66 17.19 -8.52 -12.81
N LYS A 67 17.72 -8.62 -14.04
CA LYS A 67 18.86 -9.46 -14.40
C LYS A 67 20.21 -8.78 -14.25
N ASP A 68 20.22 -7.46 -14.09
CA ASP A 68 21.43 -6.66 -13.93
C ASP A 68 21.76 -6.51 -12.44
N GLU A 69 22.23 -7.59 -11.82
CA GLU A 69 22.51 -7.69 -10.37
C GLU A 69 23.58 -6.68 -9.89
N ASP A 70 24.44 -6.20 -10.78
CA ASP A 70 25.51 -5.24 -10.47
C ASP A 70 25.03 -3.77 -10.49
N SER A 71 23.76 -3.54 -10.83
CA SER A 71 23.19 -2.20 -10.86
C SER A 71 22.98 -1.64 -9.45
N ILE A 72 23.55 -0.47 -9.18
CA ILE A 72 23.35 0.29 -7.92
C ILE A 72 21.86 0.63 -7.68
N SER A 73 21.03 0.58 -8.73
CA SER A 73 19.58 0.76 -8.67
C SER A 73 18.79 -0.55 -8.77
N HIS A 74 19.38 -1.70 -8.43
CA HIS A 74 18.67 -2.98 -8.43
C HIS A 74 17.53 -2.96 -7.41
N ILE A 75 16.31 -2.81 -7.93
CA ILE A 75 15.09 -2.96 -7.14
C ILE A 75 14.36 -4.18 -7.67
N THR A 76 14.30 -5.22 -6.84
CA THR A 76 13.52 -6.41 -7.15
C THR A 76 12.06 -6.12 -6.84
N ILE A 77 11.20 -6.19 -7.85
CA ILE A 77 9.75 -6.10 -7.69
C ILE A 77 9.23 -7.53 -7.44
N PRO A 78 8.62 -7.81 -6.28
CA PRO A 78 7.97 -9.09 -6.04
C PRO A 78 7.01 -9.46 -7.18
N CYS A 79 7.11 -10.70 -7.65
CA CYS A 79 6.38 -11.16 -8.82
C CYS A 79 4.87 -11.06 -8.69
N ASN A 80 4.34 -11.16 -7.48
CA ASN A 80 2.93 -11.01 -7.22
C ASN A 80 2.47 -9.58 -7.51
N TYR A 81 3.27 -8.56 -7.16
CA TYR A 81 2.97 -7.17 -7.50
C TYR A 81 3.07 -6.92 -9.00
N LEU A 82 4.06 -7.48 -9.69
CA LEU A 82 4.12 -7.44 -11.15
C LEU A 82 2.86 -8.08 -11.78
N ASN A 83 2.43 -9.23 -11.25
CA ASN A 83 1.26 -9.94 -11.76
C ASN A 83 -0.03 -9.12 -11.59
N ILE A 84 -0.22 -8.49 -10.42
CA ILE A 84 -1.32 -7.56 -10.14
C ILE A 84 -1.30 -6.38 -11.09
N TRP A 85 -0.13 -5.77 -11.29
CA TRP A 85 0.02 -4.63 -12.17
C TRP A 85 -0.30 -4.99 -13.63
N LEU A 86 0.17 -6.16 -14.10
CA LEU A 86 -0.16 -6.64 -15.45
C LEU A 86 -1.67 -6.86 -15.61
N LYS A 87 -2.36 -7.43 -14.61
CA LYS A 87 -3.82 -7.58 -14.61
C LYS A 87 -4.52 -6.23 -14.76
N ASP A 88 -4.10 -5.24 -13.99
CA ASP A 88 -4.63 -3.87 -14.04
C ASP A 88 -4.48 -3.26 -15.45
N GLN A 89 -3.26 -3.34 -16.01
CA GLN A 89 -2.98 -2.76 -17.32
C GLN A 89 -3.65 -3.50 -18.48
N ILE A 90 -3.82 -4.82 -18.40
CA ILE A 90 -4.42 -5.61 -19.48
C ILE A 90 -5.94 -5.44 -19.49
N LYS A 91 -6.58 -5.44 -18.31
CA LYS A 91 -8.05 -5.35 -18.19
C LYS A 91 -8.62 -4.04 -18.74
N ILE A 92 -7.82 -2.96 -18.76
CA ILE A 92 -8.23 -1.66 -19.30
C ILE A 92 -8.01 -1.52 -20.82
N ILE A 93 -7.40 -2.50 -21.49
CA ILE A 93 -7.17 -2.44 -22.93
C ILE A 93 -8.51 -2.64 -23.67
N PRO A 94 -8.89 -1.73 -24.58
CA PRO A 94 -10.11 -1.89 -25.37
C PRO A 94 -10.09 -3.19 -26.18
N GLY A 95 -11.10 -4.03 -25.98
CA GLY A 95 -11.22 -5.32 -26.66
C GLY A 95 -10.05 -6.27 -26.38
N TYR A 96 -9.47 -6.22 -25.17
CA TYR A 96 -8.41 -7.15 -24.79
C TYR A 96 -8.91 -8.59 -24.99
N ILE A 97 -8.07 -9.40 -25.65
CA ILE A 97 -8.33 -10.83 -25.86
C ILE A 97 -7.28 -11.70 -25.18
N PHE A 98 -6.10 -11.13 -24.94
CA PHE A 98 -5.00 -11.83 -24.27
C PHE A 98 -5.13 -11.58 -22.78
N ASP A 99 -5.21 -12.64 -22.00
CA ASP A 99 -5.11 -12.55 -20.55
C ASP A 99 -3.65 -12.30 -20.09
N VAL A 100 -3.44 -12.21 -18.78
CA VAL A 100 -2.12 -11.89 -18.21
C VAL A 100 -1.09 -12.95 -18.57
N LEU A 101 -1.48 -14.23 -18.48
CA LEU A 101 -0.59 -15.35 -18.75
C LEU A 101 -0.26 -15.46 -20.24
N GLU A 102 -1.24 -15.31 -21.12
CA GLU A 102 -1.07 -15.32 -22.57
C GLU A 102 -0.18 -14.16 -23.04
N PHE A 103 -0.42 -12.95 -22.52
CA PHE A 103 0.41 -11.79 -22.79
C PHE A 103 1.87 -12.04 -22.37
N TYR A 104 2.08 -12.51 -21.14
CA TYR A 104 3.41 -12.82 -20.61
C TYR A 104 4.12 -13.89 -21.45
N ASN A 105 3.43 -15.00 -21.77
CA ASN A 105 3.97 -16.09 -22.56
C ASN A 105 4.29 -15.67 -24.00
N THR A 106 3.52 -14.73 -24.56
CA THR A 106 3.81 -14.14 -25.87
C THR A 106 5.16 -13.44 -25.86
N LEU A 107 5.42 -12.58 -24.86
CA LEU A 107 6.72 -11.92 -24.72
C LEU A 107 7.85 -12.90 -24.38
N ASN A 108 7.58 -13.93 -23.59
CA ASN A 108 8.56 -14.92 -23.20
C ASN A 108 8.96 -15.90 -24.33
N SER A 109 8.13 -16.03 -25.38
CA SER A 109 8.38 -16.92 -26.52
C SER A 109 8.87 -16.20 -27.77
N HIS A 110 8.64 -14.90 -27.88
CA HIS A 110 9.00 -14.11 -29.05
C HIS A 110 10.52 -13.87 -29.16
N ASN A 111 11.08 -13.96 -30.38
CA ASN A 111 12.53 -13.96 -30.63
C ASN A 111 13.26 -12.72 -30.08
N LEU A 112 12.67 -11.53 -30.21
CA LEU A 112 13.29 -10.28 -29.74
C LEU A 112 13.25 -10.12 -28.21
N SER A 113 12.22 -10.62 -27.55
CA SER A 113 11.98 -10.39 -26.11
C SER A 113 12.34 -11.57 -25.22
N LYS A 114 12.44 -12.79 -25.76
CA LYS A 114 12.67 -14.02 -25.00
C LYS A 114 13.93 -13.95 -24.14
N SER A 115 15.06 -13.48 -24.66
CA SER A 115 16.31 -13.39 -23.87
C SER A 115 16.16 -12.46 -22.65
N ILE A 116 15.31 -11.44 -22.77
CA ILE A 116 15.04 -10.45 -21.73
C ILE A 116 14.05 -11.02 -20.70
N VAL A 117 12.94 -11.61 -21.13
CA VAL A 117 11.86 -12.07 -20.24
C VAL A 117 12.11 -13.46 -19.64
N ASN A 118 12.88 -14.32 -20.31
CA ASN A 118 13.07 -15.71 -19.88
C ASN A 118 13.62 -15.80 -18.44
N GLY A 119 13.02 -16.68 -17.64
CA GLY A 119 13.35 -16.86 -16.22
C GLY A 119 12.75 -15.80 -15.30
N LEU A 120 12.13 -14.73 -15.82
CA LEU A 120 11.47 -13.75 -14.96
C LEU A 120 10.39 -14.45 -14.13
N CYS A 121 10.41 -14.17 -12.84
CA CYS A 121 9.41 -14.65 -11.90
C CYS A 121 9.24 -16.17 -11.79
N ASN A 122 10.11 -16.99 -12.38
CA ASN A 122 10.12 -18.44 -12.25
C ASN A 122 8.73 -19.10 -12.35
N GLY A 123 7.90 -18.61 -13.29
CA GLY A 123 6.53 -19.13 -13.51
C GLY A 123 5.47 -18.64 -12.53
N LYS A 124 5.71 -17.58 -11.75
CA LYS A 124 4.74 -16.97 -10.81
C LYS A 124 3.72 -16.03 -11.47
N ILE A 125 3.85 -15.76 -12.77
CA ILE A 125 2.86 -14.96 -13.51
C ILE A 125 1.70 -15.88 -13.88
N SER A 126 0.48 -15.46 -13.54
CA SER A 126 -0.73 -16.26 -13.72
C SER A 126 -1.95 -15.36 -13.83
N ASN A 127 -3.05 -15.89 -14.37
CA ASN A 127 -4.32 -15.18 -14.35
C ASN A 127 -4.81 -14.98 -12.91
N ILE A 128 -5.38 -13.80 -12.66
CA ILE A 128 -6.02 -13.43 -11.40
C ILE A 128 -7.52 -13.36 -11.67
N ASP A 129 -8.30 -14.01 -10.82
CA ASP A 129 -9.76 -13.97 -10.85
C ASP A 129 -10.27 -12.53 -10.72
N ASP A 130 -11.30 -12.18 -11.48
CA ASP A 130 -11.80 -10.80 -11.51
C ASP A 130 -12.43 -10.36 -10.19
N SER A 131 -13.05 -11.27 -9.44
CA SER A 131 -13.62 -10.95 -8.13
C SER A 131 -12.53 -10.64 -7.11
N PHE A 132 -11.45 -11.44 -7.09
CA PHE A 132 -10.29 -11.19 -6.24
C PHE A 132 -9.60 -9.88 -6.61
N PHE A 133 -9.39 -9.63 -7.90
CA PHE A 133 -8.79 -8.39 -8.36
C PHE A 133 -9.62 -7.16 -7.97
N ASN A 134 -10.94 -7.21 -8.12
CA ASN A 134 -11.82 -6.09 -7.75
C ASN A 134 -11.77 -5.79 -6.24
N ASN A 135 -11.79 -6.82 -5.39
CA ASN A 135 -11.63 -6.66 -3.94
C ASN A 135 -10.26 -6.05 -3.59
N PHE A 136 -9.20 -6.46 -4.27
CA PHE A 136 -7.88 -5.86 -4.10
C PHE A 136 -7.84 -4.39 -4.50
N GLN A 137 -8.53 -3.98 -5.58
CA GLN A 137 -8.61 -2.57 -5.99
C GLN A 137 -9.32 -1.70 -4.94
N ILE A 138 -10.32 -2.26 -4.25
CA ILE A 138 -10.98 -1.58 -3.13
C ILE A 138 -9.99 -1.36 -1.98
N LEU A 139 -9.28 -2.41 -1.56
CA LEU A 139 -8.25 -2.30 -0.50
C LEU A 139 -7.15 -1.31 -0.89
N LEU A 140 -6.69 -1.36 -2.14
CA LEU A 140 -5.69 -0.43 -2.65
C LEU A 140 -6.16 1.03 -2.55
N THR A 141 -7.42 1.28 -2.89
CA THR A 141 -8.02 2.62 -2.79
C THR A 141 -8.06 3.10 -1.34
N LEU A 142 -8.41 2.22 -0.39
CA LEU A 142 -8.40 2.53 1.03
C LEU A 142 -6.99 2.89 1.51
N TYR A 143 -5.99 2.06 1.23
CA TYR A 143 -4.60 2.31 1.64
C TYR A 143 -3.98 3.53 0.96
N ASP A 144 -4.28 3.78 -0.32
CA ASP A 144 -3.80 4.97 -1.04
C ASP A 144 -4.34 6.26 -0.42
N ASN A 145 -5.63 6.33 -0.12
CA ASN A 145 -6.21 7.51 0.51
C ASN A 145 -5.67 7.70 1.94
N LEU A 146 -5.50 6.63 2.72
CA LEU A 146 -4.88 6.73 4.04
C LEU A 146 -3.42 7.22 3.96
N ASN A 147 -2.66 6.78 2.95
CA ASN A 147 -1.29 7.25 2.75
C ASN A 147 -1.23 8.71 2.25
N LYS A 148 -2.15 9.14 1.37
CA LYS A 148 -2.26 10.54 0.96
C LYS A 148 -2.55 11.44 2.16
N TYR A 149 -3.45 11.00 3.05
CA TYR A 149 -3.71 11.68 4.30
C TYR A 149 -2.42 11.83 5.13
N ARG A 150 -1.71 10.73 5.40
CA ARG A 150 -0.44 10.71 6.16
C ARG A 150 0.63 11.63 5.57
N ASN A 151 0.74 11.67 4.24
CA ASN A 151 1.73 12.50 3.57
C ASN A 151 1.35 13.99 3.54
N SER A 152 0.06 14.30 3.74
CA SER A 152 -0.44 15.68 3.81
C SER A 152 -0.41 16.24 5.24
N LEU A 153 0.07 15.48 6.23
CA LEU A 153 0.10 15.91 7.64
C LEU A 153 1.00 17.10 7.91
N LEU A 154 2.04 17.27 7.10
CA LEU A 154 2.95 18.42 7.18
C LEU A 154 2.34 19.70 6.62
N ASP A 155 1.24 19.58 5.87
CA ASP A 155 0.50 20.69 5.31
C ASP A 155 -0.73 20.97 6.20
N ASN A 156 -0.88 22.20 6.69
CA ASN A 156 -2.05 22.65 7.45
C ASN A 156 -3.31 22.79 6.55
N ASP A 157 -3.43 21.99 5.50
CA ASP A 157 -4.53 22.01 4.56
C ASP A 157 -5.62 21.02 4.98
N LEU A 158 -6.76 21.56 5.40
CA LEU A 158 -7.95 20.77 5.75
C LEU A 158 -8.51 19.96 4.57
N SER A 159 -8.09 20.26 3.33
CA SER A 159 -8.44 19.43 2.17
C SER A 159 -7.90 17.99 2.29
N LYS A 160 -6.93 17.72 3.18
CA LYS A 160 -6.46 16.36 3.50
C LYS A 160 -7.56 15.47 4.10
N CYS A 161 -8.52 16.06 4.81
CA CYS A 161 -9.59 15.32 5.49
C CYS A 161 -10.50 14.58 4.49
N LYS A 162 -10.63 15.05 3.24
CA LYS A 162 -11.43 14.37 2.20
C LYS A 162 -10.94 12.94 1.92
N TYR A 163 -9.66 12.67 2.12
CA TYR A 163 -9.11 11.32 1.93
C TYR A 163 -9.62 10.36 3.00
N LEU A 164 -9.81 10.86 4.23
CA LEU A 164 -10.40 10.08 5.32
C LEU A 164 -11.90 9.85 5.11
N ASP A 165 -12.63 10.84 4.58
CA ASP A 165 -14.05 10.65 4.21
C ASP A 165 -14.19 9.51 3.20
N ILE A 166 -13.35 9.51 2.15
CA ILE A 166 -13.32 8.43 1.14
C ILE A 166 -13.00 7.08 1.79
N CYS A 167 -12.01 7.02 2.68
CA CYS A 167 -11.68 5.81 3.43
C CYS A 167 -12.89 5.30 4.23
N ALA A 168 -13.54 6.18 4.97
CA ALA A 168 -14.61 5.80 5.87
C ALA A 168 -15.87 5.36 5.12
N ASP A 169 -16.28 6.11 4.09
CA ASP A 169 -17.44 5.78 3.26
C ASP A 169 -17.24 4.45 2.52
N SER A 170 -16.06 4.27 1.90
CA SER A 170 -15.72 3.03 1.22
C SER A 170 -15.64 1.86 2.22
N TYR A 171 -15.05 2.04 3.39
CA TYR A 171 -14.99 1.00 4.40
C TYR A 171 -16.40 0.58 4.86
N GLU A 172 -17.25 1.54 5.20
CA GLU A 172 -18.63 1.29 5.68
C GLU A 172 -19.49 0.57 4.65
N GLU A 173 -19.31 0.86 3.38
CA GLU A 173 -19.99 0.12 2.31
C GLU A 173 -19.57 -1.35 2.30
N GLN A 174 -18.27 -1.62 2.34
CA GLN A 174 -17.72 -2.94 2.12
C GLN A 174 -17.87 -3.85 3.35
N VAL A 175 -17.75 -3.28 4.54
CA VAL A 175 -17.82 -4.04 5.80
C VAL A 175 -19.23 -4.61 6.07
N LYS A 176 -20.28 -4.08 5.42
CA LYS A 176 -21.65 -4.63 5.48
C LYS A 176 -21.74 -6.08 4.99
N GLY A 177 -20.85 -6.47 4.08
CA GLY A 177 -20.75 -7.84 3.57
C GLY A 177 -19.99 -8.80 4.48
N CYS A 178 -19.40 -8.31 5.58
CA CYS A 178 -18.53 -9.11 6.44
C CYS A 178 -19.30 -9.83 7.56
N ASN A 179 -18.87 -11.06 7.86
CA ASN A 179 -19.34 -11.86 8.98
C ASN A 179 -18.32 -11.81 10.13
N SER A 180 -18.78 -11.52 11.35
CA SER A 180 -17.93 -11.42 12.54
C SER A 180 -17.31 -12.74 12.99
N ASN A 181 -18.01 -13.86 12.74
CA ASN A 181 -17.65 -15.18 13.26
C ASN A 181 -16.72 -15.95 12.32
N ASN A 182 -16.84 -15.68 11.01
CA ASN A 182 -16.00 -16.29 9.99
C ASN A 182 -15.72 -15.27 8.88
N PRO A 183 -14.84 -14.28 9.13
CA PRO A 183 -14.49 -13.28 8.14
C PRO A 183 -13.75 -13.91 6.96
N SER A 184 -14.15 -13.54 5.75
CA SER A 184 -13.40 -13.87 4.53
C SER A 184 -12.01 -13.23 4.56
N PRO A 185 -11.06 -13.69 3.72
CA PRO A 185 -9.74 -13.05 3.61
C PRO A 185 -9.83 -11.53 3.33
N PHE A 186 -10.77 -11.12 2.48
CA PHE A 186 -11.03 -9.69 2.21
C PHE A 186 -11.47 -8.95 3.47
N CYS A 187 -12.41 -9.53 4.23
CA CYS A 187 -12.89 -8.97 5.48
C CYS A 187 -11.81 -8.92 6.57
N ASN A 188 -10.89 -9.89 6.59
CA ASN A 188 -9.74 -9.86 7.49
C ASN A 188 -8.82 -8.67 7.17
N GLU A 189 -8.59 -8.40 5.89
CA GLU A 189 -7.78 -7.25 5.49
C GLU A 189 -8.48 -5.91 5.77
N LEU A 190 -9.81 -5.83 5.57
CA LEU A 190 -10.60 -4.68 6.02
C LEU A 190 -10.47 -4.47 7.54
N LYS A 191 -10.46 -5.54 8.34
CA LYS A 191 -10.25 -5.44 9.79
C LYS A 191 -8.88 -4.85 10.13
N LYS A 192 -7.81 -5.24 9.43
CA LYS A 192 -6.48 -4.63 9.61
C LYS A 192 -6.46 -3.17 9.19
N PHE A 193 -7.06 -2.85 8.04
CA PHE A 193 -7.20 -1.47 7.58
C PHE A 193 -7.91 -0.60 8.63
N LYS A 194 -9.02 -1.10 9.22
CA LYS A 194 -9.75 -0.44 10.30
C LYS A 194 -8.87 -0.09 11.49
N GLU A 195 -8.06 -1.05 11.96
CA GLU A 195 -7.14 -0.86 13.08
C GLU A 195 -6.09 0.22 12.76
N GLN A 196 -5.59 0.24 11.53
CA GLN A 196 -4.64 1.24 11.07
C GLN A 196 -5.28 2.63 10.99
N TYR A 197 -6.44 2.74 10.32
CA TYR A 197 -7.19 4.00 10.20
C TYR A 197 -7.54 4.58 11.58
N ASN A 198 -8.12 3.77 12.47
CA ASN A 198 -8.55 4.23 13.80
C ASN A 198 -7.36 4.69 14.66
N ARG A 199 -6.17 4.09 14.47
CA ARG A 199 -4.93 4.55 15.11
C ARG A 199 -4.54 5.95 14.63
N GLU A 200 -4.57 6.20 13.32
CA GLU A 200 -4.27 7.53 12.75
C GLU A 200 -5.27 8.59 13.23
N MET A 201 -6.57 8.26 13.24
CA MET A 201 -7.61 9.16 13.77
C MET A 201 -7.42 9.47 15.26
N GLY A 202 -6.83 8.54 16.01
CA GLY A 202 -6.48 8.72 17.41
C GLY A 202 -5.28 9.64 17.67
N LEU A 203 -4.59 10.15 16.64
CA LEU A 203 -3.40 10.98 16.82
C LEU A 203 -3.62 12.45 16.44
N GLU A 204 -4.75 12.81 15.81
CA GLU A 204 -4.85 14.09 15.10
C GLU A 204 -6.00 15.02 15.52
N HIS A 205 -5.72 16.33 15.48
CA HIS A 205 -6.62 17.36 15.99
C HIS A 205 -7.35 18.19 14.92
N ASP A 206 -6.95 18.11 13.64
CA ASP A 206 -7.38 19.07 12.60
C ASP A 206 -8.68 18.68 11.89
N CYS A 207 -8.91 17.39 11.61
CA CYS A 207 -10.13 16.91 10.97
C CYS A 207 -11.28 16.74 11.99
N LYS A 208 -11.73 17.85 12.59
CA LYS A 208 -12.67 17.87 13.73
C LYS A 208 -14.02 17.19 13.48
N GLU A 209 -14.55 17.26 12.26
CA GLU A 209 -15.81 16.57 11.90
C GLU A 209 -15.62 15.04 11.77
N LEU A 210 -14.43 14.60 11.35
CA LEU A 210 -14.07 13.19 11.20
C LEU A 210 -13.60 12.54 12.50
N LYS A 211 -13.21 13.31 13.52
CA LYS A 211 -12.85 12.81 14.86
C LYS A 211 -13.89 11.85 15.46
N LYS A 212 -15.13 11.86 14.96
CA LYS A 212 -16.23 11.02 15.42
C LYS A 212 -16.45 9.75 14.60
N LYS A 213 -15.80 9.59 13.43
CA LYS A 213 -16.01 8.44 12.53
C LYS A 213 -14.98 7.34 12.80
N ILE A 214 -15.02 6.81 14.02
CA ILE A 214 -14.31 5.56 14.36
C ILE A 214 -14.94 4.45 13.54
N LEU A 215 -14.12 3.73 12.78
CA LEU A 215 -14.59 2.61 11.98
C LEU A 215 -14.88 1.40 12.86
N LEU A 216 -15.97 0.70 12.56
CA LEU A 216 -16.46 -0.45 13.32
C LEU A 216 -16.52 -1.69 12.45
N PHE A 217 -16.16 -2.85 13.01
CA PHE A 217 -16.37 -4.14 12.37
C PHE A 217 -17.66 -4.81 12.90
N PRO A 218 -18.41 -5.56 12.08
CA PRO A 218 -19.57 -6.31 12.54
C PRO A 218 -19.29 -7.13 13.79
N GLY A 219 -20.21 -7.10 14.76
CA GLY A 219 -20.09 -7.82 16.04
C GLY A 219 -19.28 -7.09 17.12
N GLU A 220 -18.70 -5.93 16.82
CA GLU A 220 -18.09 -5.06 17.83
C GLU A 220 -19.15 -4.22 18.55
N VAL A 221 -19.17 -4.28 19.88
CA VAL A 221 -20.00 -3.41 20.74
C VAL A 221 -19.07 -2.42 21.42
N HIS A 222 -19.34 -1.12 21.31
CA HIS A 222 -18.65 -0.12 22.11
C HIS A 222 -19.59 0.53 23.13
N THR A 223 -19.17 0.51 24.39
CA THR A 223 -19.67 1.34 25.49
C THR A 223 -19.16 2.77 25.29
N GLU A 224 -20.03 3.77 25.42
CA GLU A 224 -19.78 5.20 25.15
C GLU A 224 -18.52 5.80 25.84
N GLY A 225 -18.00 5.16 26.89
CA GLY A 225 -16.85 5.64 27.69
C GLY A 225 -15.45 5.62 27.05
N GLN A 226 -15.32 5.37 25.74
CA GLN A 226 -14.07 5.57 25.00
C GLN A 226 -14.02 6.89 24.19
N LEU A 227 -15.17 7.54 23.96
CA LEU A 227 -15.24 8.87 23.35
C LEU A 227 -15.03 10.00 24.37
N GLU A 228 -15.47 9.83 25.61
CA GLU A 228 -15.46 10.92 26.61
C GLU A 228 -14.14 11.10 27.38
N ARG A 229 -13.29 10.06 27.49
CA ARG A 229 -12.03 10.15 28.26
C ARG A 229 -10.92 10.96 27.59
N ARG A 230 -11.19 11.61 26.44
CA ARG A 230 -10.19 12.26 25.60
C ARG A 230 -10.29 13.78 25.56
N ASP A 231 -11.36 14.35 26.11
CA ASP A 231 -11.59 15.81 26.12
C ASP A 231 -10.99 16.52 27.35
N GLU A 232 -10.43 15.80 28.33
CA GLU A 232 -10.00 16.40 29.61
C GLU A 232 -8.51 16.75 29.76
N GLU A 233 -7.62 16.38 28.84
CA GLU A 233 -6.19 16.78 28.94
C GLU A 233 -5.93 18.13 28.28
N THR A 234 -6.37 19.21 28.91
CA THR A 234 -5.83 20.56 28.68
C THR A 234 -5.00 20.98 29.89
N PRO A 235 -3.66 21.15 29.80
CA PRO A 235 -2.88 21.66 30.92
C PRO A 235 -3.07 23.18 31.03
N ALA A 236 -3.66 23.64 32.13
CA ALA A 236 -3.70 25.06 32.49
C ALA A 236 -2.29 25.62 32.80
N PRO A 237 -1.99 26.90 32.51
CA PRO A 237 -0.63 27.43 32.69
C PRO A 237 -0.36 28.03 34.08
N ARG A 238 0.85 27.72 34.58
CA ARG A 238 1.75 28.43 35.53
C ARG A 238 1.29 28.76 36.96
N ARG A 239 2.15 28.40 37.93
CA ARG A 239 2.77 29.37 38.84
C ARG A 239 4.02 28.83 39.55
N ASP A 240 5.13 29.55 39.39
CA ASP A 240 6.30 29.50 40.28
C ASP A 240 5.93 29.90 41.71
N ARG A 241 6.50 29.22 42.71
CA ARG A 241 6.99 29.82 43.97
C ARG A 241 7.99 28.89 44.69
N LEU A 242 9.07 29.50 45.18
CA LEU A 242 10.23 28.95 45.88
C LEU A 242 9.98 28.63 47.37
N ARG A 243 10.73 27.62 47.88
CA ARG A 243 11.26 27.33 49.27
C ARG A 243 10.25 27.23 50.43
N GLU A 244 10.39 26.39 51.46
CA GLU A 244 11.57 25.90 52.19
C GLU A 244 11.24 24.63 53.06
N GLU A 245 12.30 23.91 53.42
CA GLU A 245 12.60 22.82 54.40
C GLU A 245 11.55 22.17 55.35
N GLY A 246 11.72 20.85 55.58
CA GLY A 246 11.45 20.23 56.90
C GLY A 246 11.04 18.74 56.98
N ALA A 247 12.01 17.87 57.33
CA ALA A 247 11.93 16.67 58.20
C ALA A 247 11.31 15.31 57.76
N SER A 248 12.21 14.30 57.75
CA SER A 248 12.14 12.90 58.26
C SER A 248 11.16 11.84 57.70
N GLU A 249 11.76 10.89 56.95
CA GLU A 249 11.61 9.41 56.78
C GLU A 249 10.48 8.59 57.49
N PRO A 250 10.07 7.38 56.99
CA PRO A 250 10.90 6.41 56.24
C PRO A 250 10.30 5.72 54.99
N ASN A 251 11.13 5.69 53.95
CA ASN A 251 11.42 4.64 52.95
C ASN A 251 10.41 3.48 52.76
N SER A 252 9.52 3.66 51.79
CA SER A 252 8.93 2.56 51.00
C SER A 252 9.80 2.34 49.75
N ILE A 253 10.20 1.10 49.52
CA ILE A 253 11.08 0.66 48.43
C ILE A 253 10.37 0.87 47.09
N HIS A 254 10.72 1.94 46.37
CA HIS A 254 10.33 2.14 44.98
C HIS A 254 11.35 1.44 44.06
N TYR A 255 10.94 0.36 43.41
CA TYR A 255 11.68 -0.18 42.27
C TYR A 255 11.50 0.73 41.06
N SER A 256 12.52 1.52 40.73
CA SER A 256 12.62 2.21 39.45
C SER A 256 13.10 1.22 38.39
N VAL A 257 12.16 0.73 37.56
CA VAL A 257 12.48 0.03 36.31
C VAL A 257 13.00 1.08 35.32
N ILE A 258 14.32 1.12 35.15
CA ILE A 258 14.96 1.87 34.08
C ILE A 258 14.67 1.10 32.79
N ILE A 259 13.74 1.59 31.97
CA ILE A 259 13.55 1.11 30.61
C ILE A 259 14.65 1.78 29.76
N PRO A 260 15.61 1.03 29.19
CA PRO A 260 16.56 1.61 28.26
C PRO A 260 15.80 2.01 26.99
N VAL A 261 15.69 3.31 26.76
CA VAL A 261 15.22 3.87 25.49
C VAL A 261 16.33 3.60 24.47
N SER A 262 16.18 2.52 23.71
CA SER A 262 16.95 2.30 22.50
C SER A 262 16.57 3.39 21.49
N ILE A 263 17.42 4.41 21.37
CA ILE A 263 17.36 5.39 20.29
C ILE A 263 17.74 4.64 19.01
N ILE A 264 16.74 4.17 18.26
CA ILE A 264 16.94 3.69 16.90
C ILE A 264 17.13 4.95 16.03
N PRO A 265 18.27 5.12 15.34
CA PRO A 265 18.50 6.29 14.52
C PRO A 265 17.55 6.28 13.30
N LEU A 266 16.63 7.24 13.29
CA LEU A 266 15.78 7.69 12.18
C LEU A 266 16.62 8.30 11.02
N LEU A 267 17.67 7.62 10.58
CA LEU A 267 18.56 8.10 9.51
C LEU A 267 18.25 7.55 8.12
N SER A 268 17.33 6.60 8.00
CA SER A 268 16.98 6.02 6.68
C SER A 268 15.89 6.79 5.91
N PHE A 269 15.13 7.67 6.56
CA PHE A 269 14.03 8.40 5.91
C PHE A 269 14.43 9.77 5.32
N LEU A 270 15.60 10.31 5.67
CA LEU A 270 16.04 11.62 5.15
C LEU A 270 16.61 11.57 3.73
N PHE A 271 16.94 10.38 3.19
CA PHE A 271 17.51 10.25 1.86
C PHE A 271 16.49 10.30 0.71
N LEU A 272 15.19 10.27 1.01
CA LEU A 272 14.13 10.37 -0.02
C LEU A 272 13.73 11.82 -0.36
N ILE A 273 14.21 12.81 0.40
CA ILE A 273 13.85 14.23 0.22
C ILE A 273 14.82 14.96 -0.76
N PHE A 274 15.98 14.37 -1.07
CA PHE A 274 17.02 15.04 -1.87
C PHE A 274 17.08 14.67 -3.36
N TYR A 275 16.11 13.92 -3.89
CA TYR A 275 15.99 13.71 -5.34
C TYR A 275 14.83 14.54 -5.90
N LYS A 276 15.18 15.73 -6.38
CA LYS A 276 14.36 16.57 -7.25
C LYS A 276 15.20 16.97 -8.46
#